data_AF-A0A8J7HYP9-F1
#
_entry.id   AF-A0A8J7HYP9-F1
#
_cell.length_a   1.000
_cell.length_b   1.000
_cell.length_c   1.000
_cell.angle_alpha   90.00
_cell.angle_beta   90.00
_cell.angle_gamma   90.00
#
_symmetry.space_group_name_H-M   'P 1'
#
loop_
_entity.id
_entity.type
_entity.pdbx_description
1 polymer ?
#
loop_
_entity_poly.entity_id
_entity_poly.type
_entity_poly.pdbx_seq_one_letter_code
_entity_poly.pdbx_strand_id
1 'polypeptide(L)'
;MSNSETTNNIWQPDPSWDYYILWHSFLYVKAKIDAALSCIKDEEYAMPGVEIEIKKILEPASSKLIEIVDSLPEEEEEEDDEEE
;
A
#
# COMPACT_ATOMS: atom_id res chain seq x y z
N MET A 1 6.26 -35.61 -5.66
CA MET A 1 6.52 -34.23 -5.19
C MET A 1 5.53 -33.34 -5.90
N SER A 2 4.41 -33.00 -5.26
CA SER A 2 3.41 -32.11 -5.83
C SER A 2 3.81 -30.68 -5.44
N ASN A 3 4.25 -29.88 -6.42
CA ASN A 3 4.36 -28.44 -6.23
C ASN A 3 2.93 -27.90 -6.12
N SER A 4 2.53 -27.50 -4.92
CA SER A 4 1.34 -26.66 -4.76
C SER A 4 1.64 -25.30 -5.36
N GLU A 5 1.26 -25.10 -6.61
CA GLU A 5 1.09 -23.78 -7.19
C GLU A 5 -0.07 -23.11 -6.47
N THR A 6 0.23 -22.37 -5.39
CA THR A 6 -0.74 -21.46 -4.79
C THR A 6 -0.95 -20.31 -5.78
N THR A 7 -1.86 -20.49 -6.74
CA THR A 7 -2.35 -19.38 -7.55
C THR A 7 -3.15 -18.46 -6.61
N ASN A 8 -2.48 -17.45 -6.06
CA ASN A 8 -3.12 -16.36 -5.34
C ASN A 8 -4.07 -15.63 -6.30
N ASN A 9 -5.31 -16.12 -6.42
CA ASN A 9 -6.38 -15.45 -7.13
C ASN A 9 -6.79 -14.19 -6.36
N ILE A 10 -5.96 -13.16 -6.46
CA ILE A 10 -6.31 -11.83 -5.99
C ILE A 10 -7.44 -11.36 -6.90
N TRP A 11 -8.63 -11.16 -6.32
CA TRP A 11 -9.76 -10.55 -7.01
C TRP A 11 -9.32 -9.22 -7.62
N GLN A 12 -9.65 -8.96 -8.88
CA GLN A 12 -9.30 -7.73 -9.58
C GLN A 12 -10.58 -7.03 -10.06
N PRO A 13 -10.78 -5.74 -9.76
CA PRO A 13 -11.90 -4.98 -10.30
C PRO A 13 -11.74 -4.80 -11.82
N ASP A 14 -12.85 -4.45 -12.49
CA ASP A 14 -12.80 -4.10 -13.90
C ASP A 14 -11.88 -2.88 -14.10
N PRO A 15 -10.94 -2.90 -15.08
CA PRO A 15 -10.09 -1.77 -15.40
C PRO A 15 -10.82 -0.47 -15.73
N SER A 16 -12.11 -0.54 -16.10
CA SER A 16 -12.94 0.64 -16.37
C SER A 16 -13.56 1.26 -15.11
N TRP A 17 -13.38 0.69 -13.91
CA TRP A 17 -13.89 1.27 -12.67
C TRP A 17 -13.09 2.53 -12.32
N ASP A 18 -13.78 3.57 -11.87
CA ASP A 18 -13.14 4.83 -11.45
C ASP A 18 -12.09 4.59 -10.35
N TYR A 19 -12.35 3.64 -9.45
CA TYR A 19 -11.44 3.26 -8.38
C TYR A 19 -10.36 2.24 -8.77
N TYR A 20 -10.30 1.76 -10.02
CA TYR A 20 -9.33 0.74 -10.43
C TYR A 20 -7.87 1.18 -10.20
N ILE A 21 -7.54 2.41 -10.59
CA ILE A 21 -6.18 2.96 -10.44
C ILE A 21 -5.81 3.11 -8.95
N LEU A 22 -6.77 3.56 -8.14
CA LEU A 22 -6.60 3.68 -6.69
C LEU A 22 -6.38 2.30 -6.06
N TRP A 23 -7.23 1.33 -6.38
CA TRP A 23 -7.12 -0.05 -5.92
C TRP A 23 -5.78 -0.68 -6.29
N HIS A 24 -5.33 -0.53 -7.54
CA HIS A 24 -4.06 -1.07 -8.00
C HIS A 24 -2.86 -0.41 -7.28
N SER A 25 -2.96 0.90 -7.01
CA SER A 25 -1.94 1.62 -6.24
C SER A 25 -1.86 1.14 -4.80
N PHE A 26 -2.99 0.85 -4.15
CA PHE A 26 -3.01 0.24 -2.83
C PHE A 26 -2.42 -1.18 -2.81
N LEU A 27 -2.65 -1.99 -3.84
CA LEU A 27 -2.00 -3.30 -3.95
C LEU A 27 -0.48 -3.19 -4.02
N TYR A 28 0.04 -2.20 -4.76
CA TYR A 28 1.48 -1.93 -4.78
C TYR A 28 2.02 -1.63 -3.37
N VAL A 29 1.38 -0.72 -2.65
CA VAL A 29 1.77 -0.36 -1.27
C VAL A 29 1.70 -1.58 -0.36
N LYS A 30 0.61 -2.35 -0.41
CA LYS A 30 0.45 -3.60 0.35
C LYS A 30 1.58 -4.58 0.08
N ALA A 31 1.91 -4.82 -1.19
CA ALA A 31 2.98 -5.76 -1.56
C ALA A 31 4.34 -5.36 -0.99
N LYS A 32 4.64 -4.05 -0.89
CA LYS A 32 5.86 -3.56 -0.24
C LYS A 32 5.86 -3.77 1.26
N ILE A 33 4.73 -3.53 1.92
CA ILE A 33 4.57 -3.80 3.36
C ILE A 33 4.74 -5.30 3.63
N ASP A 34 4.09 -6.16 2.84
CA ASP A 34 4.23 -7.63 2.98
C ASP A 34 5.69 -8.09 2.77
N ALA A 35 6.41 -7.47 1.83
CA ALA A 35 7.83 -7.75 1.62
C ALA A 35 8.68 -7.32 2.83
N ALA A 36 8.45 -6.13 3.39
CA ALA A 36 9.15 -5.66 4.59
C ALA A 36 8.87 -6.56 5.80
N LEU A 37 7.61 -7.00 5.98
CA LEU A 37 7.23 -7.96 7.01
C LEU A 37 7.93 -9.32 6.82
N SER A 38 8.09 -9.75 5.57
CA SER A 38 8.82 -10.98 5.25
C SER A 38 10.31 -10.87 5.59
N CYS A 39 10.93 -9.69 5.42
CA CYS A 39 12.32 -9.45 5.80
C CYS A 39 12.57 -9.56 7.30
N ILE A 40 11.58 -9.24 8.15
CA ILE A 40 11.74 -9.30 9.63
C ILE A 40 11.22 -10.59 10.24
N LYS A 41 10.47 -11.40 9.48
CA LYS A 41 9.75 -12.56 10.02
C LYS A 41 10.67 -13.54 10.74
N ASP A 42 11.88 -13.73 10.21
CA ASP A 42 12.84 -14.71 10.71
C ASP A 42 13.99 -14.06 11.53
N GLU A 43 13.91 -12.74 11.77
CA GLU A 43 14.95 -11.96 12.46
C GLU A 43 14.58 -11.72 13.92
N GLU A 44 15.22 -12.44 14.84
CA GLU A 44 14.97 -12.34 16.29
C GLU A 44 15.50 -11.04 16.90
N TYR A 45 16.56 -10.48 16.32
CA TYR A 45 17.24 -9.28 16.82
C TYR A 45 17.34 -8.20 15.73
N ALA A 46 17.40 -6.94 16.15
CA ALA A 46 17.62 -5.82 15.24
C ALA A 46 18.99 -5.94 14.58
N MET A 47 18.99 -6.14 13.25
CA MET A 47 20.19 -6.18 12.43
C MET A 47 20.26 -4.93 11.54
N PRO A 48 21.34 -4.12 11.64
CA PRO A 48 21.46 -2.88 10.85
C PRO A 48 21.34 -3.09 9.33
N GLY A 49 21.74 -4.25 8.81
CA GLY A 49 21.57 -4.59 7.40
C GLY A 49 20.10 -4.74 7.00
N VAL A 50 19.31 -5.39 7.86
CA VAL A 50 17.87 -5.62 7.67
C VAL A 50 17.11 -4.30 7.75
N GLU A 51 17.48 -3.41 8.68
CA GLU A 51 16.89 -2.06 8.77
C GLU A 51 17.06 -1.25 7.49
N ILE A 52 18.25 -1.28 6.87
CA ILE A 52 18.52 -0.61 5.59
C ILE A 52 17.66 -1.21 4.48
N GLU A 53 17.49 -2.54 4.47
CA GLU A 53 16.68 -3.23 3.47
C GLU A 53 15.18 -2.91 3.62
N ILE A 54 14.64 -2.96 4.83
CA ILE A 54 13.27 -2.53 5.14
C ILE A 54 13.05 -1.08 4.68
N LYS A 55 13.98 -0.18 4.99
CA LYS A 55 13.87 1.23 4.61
C LYS A 55 13.79 1.40 3.10
N LYS A 56 14.64 0.70 2.34
CA LYS A 56 14.60 0.70 0.86
C LYS A 56 13.30 0.15 0.30
N ILE A 57 12.66 -0.80 0.99
CA ILE A 57 11.37 -1.38 0.58
C ILE A 57 10.21 -0.42 0.88
N LEU A 58 10.23 0.20 2.06
CA LEU A 58 9.12 1.02 2.56
C LEU A 58 9.15 2.47 2.06
N GLU A 59 10.31 3.04 1.71
CA GLU A 59 10.39 4.40 1.17
C GLU A 59 9.49 4.60 -0.06
N PRO A 60 9.56 3.75 -1.12
CA PRO A 60 8.65 3.87 -2.26
C PRO A 60 7.17 3.68 -1.90
N ALA A 61 6.87 2.82 -0.92
CA ALA A 61 5.50 2.57 -0.47
C ALA A 61 4.92 3.80 0.24
N SER A 62 5.74 4.43 1.09
CA SER A 62 5.41 5.67 1.80
C SER A 62 5.14 6.81 0.82
N SER A 63 6.06 7.06 -0.13
CA SER A 63 5.86 8.08 -1.17
C SER A 63 4.58 7.83 -1.96
N LYS A 64 4.30 6.57 -2.33
CA LYS A 64 3.08 6.25 -3.08
C LYS A 64 1.81 6.44 -2.26
N LEU A 65 1.85 6.14 -0.96
CA LEU A 65 0.71 6.36 -0.09
C LEU A 65 0.40 7.86 0.10
N ILE A 66 1.44 8.69 0.20
CA ILE A 66 1.30 10.16 0.22
C ILE A 66 0.62 10.63 -1.07
N GLU A 67 1.13 10.21 -2.24
CA GLU A 67 0.50 10.55 -3.53
C GLU A 67 -0.98 10.13 -3.62
N ILE A 68 -1.33 8.98 -3.04
CA ILE A 68 -2.72 8.51 -3.01
C ILE A 68 -3.56 9.46 -2.18
N VAL A 69 -3.14 9.79 -0.96
CA VAL A 69 -3.89 10.68 -0.06
C VAL A 69 -4.04 12.06 -0.68
N ASP A 70 -2.98 12.62 -1.24
CA ASP A 70 -2.97 13.94 -1.90
C ASP A 70 -3.87 13.98 -3.15
N SER A 71 -4.21 12.82 -3.74
CA SER A 71 -5.07 12.73 -4.92
C SER A 71 -6.56 12.58 -4.60
N LEU A 72 -6.91 12.32 -3.34
CA LEU A 72 -8.29 12.24 -2.91
C LEU A 72 -8.90 13.64 -2.89
N PRO A 73 -10.19 13.78 -3.25
CA PRO A 73 -10.86 15.07 -3.13
C PRO A 73 -10.79 15.54 -1.67
N GLU A 74 -10.45 16.81 -1.47
CA GLU A 74 -10.61 17.46 -0.17
C GLU A 74 -12.10 17.40 0.17
N GLU A 75 -12.44 17.02 1.41
CA GLU A 75 -13.80 17.17 1.90
C GLU A 75 -14.13 18.66 1.83
N GLU A 76 -15.13 19.05 1.03
CA GLU A 76 -15.69 20.39 1.12
C GLU A 76 -16.24 20.51 2.54
N GLU A 77 -15.49 21.20 3.42
CA GLU A 77 -16.08 21.70 4.66
C GLU A 77 -17.27 22.54 4.23
N GLU A 78 -18.50 22.03 4.46
CA GLU A 78 -19.71 22.83 4.32
C GLU A 78 -19.46 24.07 5.19
N GLU A 79 -19.18 25.22 4.55
CA GLU A 79 -19.25 26.51 5.22
C GLU A 79 -20.67 26.55 5.80
N ASP A 80 -20.77 26.39 7.13
CA ASP A 80 -21.97 26.74 7.88
C ASP A 80 -22.24 28.20 7.52
N ASP A 81 -23.12 28.43 6.54
CA ASP A 81 -23.77 29.70 6.31
C ASP A 81 -24.46 30.06 7.63
N GLU A 82 -23.75 30.79 8.50
CA GLU A 82 -24.36 31.52 9.61
C GLU A 82 -25.35 32.51 8.98
N GLU A 83 -26.59 32.06 8.79
CA GLU A 83 -27.72 32.91 8.40
C GLU A 83 -27.90 34.03 9.45
N GLU A 84 -27.69 35.26 8.98
CA GLU A 84 -28.18 36.59 9.45
C GLU A 84 -27.97 37.05 10.92
#